data_AF-A0A958YWL2-F1
#
_entry.id   AF-A0A958YWL2-F1
#
_cell.length_a   1.000
_cell.length_b   1.000
_cell.length_c   1.000
_cell.angle_alpha   90.00
_cell.angle_beta   90.00
_cell.angle_gamma   90.00
#
_symmetry.space_group_name_H-M   'P 1'
#
loop_
_entity.id
_entity.type
_entity.pdbx_description
1 polymer ?
#
loop_
_entity_poly.entity_id
_entity_poly.type
_entity_poly.pdbx_seq_one_letter_code
_entity_poly.pdbx_strand_id
1 'polypeptide(L)'
;MMLFLQPDENVTWLAPYAYTIVLLGFGFALFRIFENWYAARYDRPFYRHYFVFRKLPKEQVSLLEKELDFYNLLNRREKRQFQHRIVTFVSEKKFVGREGLVVTDR
;
A
#
# COMPACT_ATOMS: atom_id res chain seq x y z
N MET A 1 24.80 50.95 -11.40
CA MET A 1 23.92 51.33 -10.27
C MET A 1 23.35 50.04 -9.70
N MET A 2 23.89 49.54 -8.59
CA MET A 2 23.40 48.32 -7.93
C MET A 2 22.06 48.64 -7.26
N LEU A 3 20.98 48.09 -7.80
CA LEU A 3 19.67 48.06 -7.15
C LEU A 3 19.72 47.02 -6.02
N PHE A 4 20.31 47.41 -4.89
CA PHE A 4 20.06 46.69 -3.64
C PHE A 4 18.62 46.99 -3.25
N LEU A 5 17.74 46.00 -3.47
CA LEU A 5 16.42 45.95 -2.83
C LEU A 5 16.67 46.00 -1.32
N GLN A 6 16.46 47.17 -0.71
CA GLN A 6 16.45 47.29 0.74
C GLN A 6 15.35 46.36 1.27
N PRO A 7 15.62 45.49 2.25
CA PRO A 7 14.59 44.64 2.81
C PRO A 7 13.59 45.55 3.55
N ASP A 8 12.39 45.69 3.01
CA ASP A 8 11.29 46.40 3.68
C ASP A 8 11.13 45.85 5.10
N GLU A 9 11.16 46.71 6.14
CA GLU A 9 11.05 46.28 7.55
C GLU A 9 9.72 45.54 7.86
N ASN A 10 8.75 45.60 6.96
CA ASN A 10 7.45 44.94 7.03
C ASN A 10 7.44 43.47 6.57
N VAL A 11 8.53 42.70 6.72
CA VAL A 11 8.54 41.24 6.39
C VAL A 11 7.99 40.36 7.52
N THR A 12 7.62 40.94 8.66
CA THR A 12 7.21 40.20 9.86
C THR A 12 5.93 39.37 9.66
N TRP A 13 5.01 39.81 8.79
CA TRP A 13 3.80 39.05 8.44
C TRP A 13 4.08 37.82 7.57
N LEU A 14 5.24 37.75 6.90
CA LEU A 14 5.66 36.60 6.10
C LEU A 14 6.29 35.48 6.95
N ALA A 15 6.73 35.80 8.16
CA ALA A 15 7.35 34.85 9.09
C ALA A 15 6.52 33.57 9.31
N PRO A 16 5.19 33.60 9.60
CA PRO A 16 4.40 32.37 9.76
C PRO A 16 4.39 31.49 8.49
N TYR A 17 4.40 32.09 7.30
CA TYR A 17 4.46 31.33 6.04
C TYR A 17 5.84 30.70 5.83
N ALA A 18 6.91 31.41 6.16
CA ALA A 18 8.27 30.85 6.13
C ALA A 18 8.41 29.65 7.09
N TYR A 19 7.90 29.78 8.33
CA TYR A 19 7.93 28.67 9.29
C TYR A 19 7.11 27.46 8.83
N THR A 20 5.94 27.67 8.20
CA THR A 20 5.13 26.56 7.69
C THR A 20 5.82 25.83 6.53
N ILE A 21 6.48 26.56 5.61
CA ILE A 21 7.25 25.95 4.52
C ILE A 21 8.42 25.13 5.07
N VAL A 22 9.15 25.66 6.06
CA VAL A 22 10.26 24.94 6.69
C VAL A 22 9.77 23.71 7.43
N LEU A 23 8.67 23.81 8.18
CA LEU A 23 8.06 22.66 8.88
C LEU A 23 7.58 21.58 7.90
N LEU A 24 6.97 21.97 6.78
CA LEU A 24 6.54 21.02 5.75
C LEU A 24 7.74 20.34 5.08
N GLY A 25 8.78 21.09 4.73
CA GLY A 25 10.01 20.56 4.17
C GLY A 25 10.72 19.60 5.13
N PHE A 26 10.79 19.96 6.41
CA PHE A 26 11.35 19.11 7.45
C PHE A 26 10.52 17.85 7.67
N GLY A 27 9.19 17.97 7.71
CA GLY A 27 8.27 16.83 7.79
C GLY A 27 8.43 15.88 6.60
N PHE A 28 8.59 16.42 5.39
CA PHE A 28 8.82 15.62 4.19
C PHE A 28 10.17 14.89 4.22
N ALA A 29 11.22 15.56 4.69
CA ALA A 29 12.54 14.96 4.86
C ALA A 29 12.51 13.82 5.90
N LEU A 30 11.86 14.04 7.05
CA LEU A 30 11.64 13.00 8.06
C LEU A 30 10.83 11.82 7.50
N PHE A 31 9.77 12.11 6.75
CA PHE A 31 8.96 11.07 6.11
C PHE A 31 9.79 10.21 5.15
N ARG A 32 10.66 10.83 4.34
CA ARG A 32 11.54 10.11 3.41
C ARG A 32 12.58 9.25 4.13
N ILE A 33 13.15 9.74 5.23
CA ILE A 33 14.08 8.97 6.07
C ILE A 33 13.36 7.78 6.70
N PHE A 34 12.17 8.01 7.25
CA PHE A 34 11.33 6.96 7.83
C PHE A 34 10.95 5.90 6.79
N GLU A 35 10.53 6.31 5.59
CA GLU A 35 10.17 5.41 4.50
C GLU A 35 11.38 4.55 4.09
N ASN A 36 12.56 5.15 3.94
CA ASN A 36 13.77 4.44 3.55
C ASN A 36 14.22 3.45 4.65
N TRP A 37 14.17 3.86 5.92
CA TRP A 37 14.49 2.98 7.05
C TRP A 37 13.50 1.82 7.16
N TYR A 38 12.21 2.10 7.01
CA TYR A 38 11.17 1.07 7.02
C TYR A 38 11.34 0.09 5.86
N ALA A 39 11.59 0.60 4.66
CA ALA A 39 11.84 -0.22 3.47
C ALA A 39 13.08 -1.10 3.64
N ALA A 40 14.18 -0.58 4.21
CA ALA A 40 15.39 -1.35 4.48
C ALA A 40 15.19 -2.43 5.55
N ARG A 41 14.34 -2.19 6.56
CA ARG A 41 14.10 -3.15 7.64
C ARG A 41 13.15 -4.29 7.27
N TYR A 42 12.17 -4.00 6.41
CA TYR A 42 11.07 -4.91 6.06
C TYR A 42 11.10 -5.38 4.60
N ASP A 43 12.09 -4.94 3.79
CA ASP A 43 12.27 -5.19 2.36
C ASP A 43 11.02 -4.89 1.50
N ARG A 44 10.10 -4.07 2.01
CA ARG A 44 8.78 -3.87 1.41
C ARG A 44 8.26 -2.44 1.68
N PRO A 45 7.75 -1.72 0.65
CA PRO A 45 7.20 -0.38 0.83
C PRO A 45 5.89 -0.41 1.65
N PHE A 46 5.80 0.49 2.64
CA PHE A 46 4.69 0.59 3.62
C PHE A 46 3.31 0.70 2.94
N TYR A 47 3.24 1.50 1.86
CA TYR A 47 2.01 1.75 1.11
C TYR A 47 1.38 0.51 0.48
N ARG A 48 2.20 -0.45 0.03
CA ARG A 48 1.70 -1.62 -0.71
C ARG A 48 1.01 -2.64 0.21
N HIS A 49 1.41 -2.70 1.48
CA HIS A 49 0.93 -3.75 2.38
C HIS A 49 -0.45 -3.47 2.99
N TYR A 50 -0.83 -2.19 3.15
CA TYR A 50 -2.00 -1.84 3.96
C TYR A 50 -3.28 -1.55 3.16
N PHE A 51 -3.18 -1.09 1.92
CA PHE A 51 -4.32 -0.45 1.26
C PHE A 51 -5.11 -1.32 0.27
N VAL A 52 -4.56 -2.40 -0.27
CA VAL A 52 -5.23 -3.17 -1.34
C VAL A 52 -5.62 -4.56 -0.86
N PHE A 53 -6.56 -4.65 0.08
CA PHE A 53 -7.19 -5.94 0.41
C PHE A 53 -8.37 -6.20 -0.51
N ARG A 54 -8.12 -6.94 -1.60
CA ARG A 54 -9.21 -7.50 -2.42
C ARG A 54 -9.83 -8.69 -1.68
N LYS A 55 -11.17 -8.68 -1.55
CA LYS A 55 -11.94 -9.76 -0.94
C LYS A 55 -12.54 -10.64 -2.02
N LEU A 56 -12.61 -11.94 -1.75
CA LEU A 56 -13.35 -12.88 -2.59
C LEU A 56 -14.86 -12.74 -2.36
N PRO A 57 -15.69 -13.01 -3.38
CA PRO A 57 -17.14 -13.13 -3.21
C PRO A 57 -17.46 -14.25 -2.20
N LYS A 58 -18.57 -14.10 -1.47
CA LYS A 58 -18.95 -15.00 -0.36
C LYS A 58 -19.08 -16.47 -0.79
N GLU A 59 -19.49 -16.71 -2.03
CA GLU A 59 -19.64 -18.05 -2.60
C GLU A 59 -18.29 -18.76 -2.72
N GLN A 60 -17.27 -18.09 -3.27
CA GLN A 60 -15.90 -18.62 -3.38
C GLN A 60 -15.24 -18.78 -2.01
N VAL A 61 -15.54 -17.91 -1.03
CA VAL A 61 -15.07 -18.09 0.35
C VAL A 61 -15.69 -19.35 0.97
N SER A 62 -16.97 -19.60 0.73
CA SER A 62 -17.63 -20.80 1.24
C SER A 62 -17.11 -22.10 0.60
N LEU A 63 -16.66 -22.03 -0.65
CA LEU A 63 -15.96 -23.13 -1.33
C LEU A 63 -14.61 -23.41 -0.68
N LEU A 64 -13.80 -22.36 -0.45
CA LEU A 64 -12.50 -22.47 0.24
C LEU A 64 -12.62 -23.07 1.64
N GLU A 65 -13.66 -22.71 2.40
CA GLU A 65 -13.92 -23.27 3.72
C GLU A 65 -14.37 -24.74 3.68
N LYS A 66 -15.01 -25.18 2.58
CA LYS A 66 -15.50 -26.55 2.43
C LYS A 66 -14.46 -27.51 1.85
N GLU A 67 -13.65 -27.04 0.90
CA GLU A 67 -12.72 -27.90 0.14
C GLU A 67 -11.29 -27.87 0.70
N LEU A 68 -10.91 -26.80 1.41
CA LEU A 68 -9.56 -26.64 1.94
C LEU A 68 -9.58 -26.63 3.47
N ASP A 69 -9.32 -27.79 4.08
CA ASP A 69 -9.23 -27.93 5.54
C ASP A 69 -8.21 -26.98 6.17
N PHE A 70 -7.11 -26.69 5.46
CA PHE A 70 -6.10 -25.75 5.94
C PHE A 70 -6.64 -24.32 6.07
N TYR A 71 -7.63 -23.94 5.25
CA TYR A 71 -8.17 -22.59 5.29
C TYR A 71 -8.92 -22.37 6.61
N ASN A 72 -9.54 -23.41 7.16
CA ASN A 72 -10.22 -23.36 8.45
C ASN A 72 -9.26 -23.21 9.63
N LEU A 73 -8.02 -23.65 9.49
CA LEU A 73 -6.97 -23.53 10.51
C LEU A 73 -6.34 -22.13 10.59
N LEU A 74 -6.52 -21.29 9.56
CA LEU A 74 -5.91 -19.95 9.48
C LEU A 74 -6.62 -18.93 10.39
N ASN A 75 -5.84 -18.04 11.00
CA ASN A 75 -6.38 -16.92 11.77
C ASN A 75 -6.98 -15.84 10.84
N ARG A 76 -7.81 -14.94 11.37
CA ARG A 76 -8.51 -13.89 10.57
C ARG A 76 -7.58 -13.04 9.70
N ARG A 77 -6.37 -12.73 10.19
CA ARG A 77 -5.36 -11.97 9.43
C ARG A 77 -4.81 -12.78 8.25
N GLU A 78 -4.51 -14.05 8.48
CA GLU A 78 -3.95 -14.94 7.48
C GLU A 78 -4.99 -15.30 6.43
N LYS A 79 -6.24 -15.56 6.83
CA LYS A 79 -7.39 -15.70 5.92
C LYS A 79 -7.50 -14.49 5.00
N ARG A 80 -7.45 -13.27 5.54
CA ARG A 80 -7.51 -12.04 4.74
C ARG A 80 -6.34 -11.91 3.76
N GLN A 81 -5.14 -12.29 4.17
CA GLN A 81 -3.97 -12.28 3.30
C GLN A 81 -4.05 -13.35 2.20
N PHE A 82 -4.54 -14.54 2.55
CA PHE A 82 -4.75 -15.65 1.62
C PHE A 82 -5.78 -15.30 0.54
N GLN A 83 -6.93 -14.74 0.95
CA GLN A 83 -7.94 -14.24 0.00
C GLN A 83 -7.36 -13.22 -0.97
N HIS A 84 -6.59 -12.24 -0.46
CA HIS A 84 -5.95 -11.24 -1.31
C HIS A 84 -5.00 -11.87 -2.34
N ARG A 85 -4.20 -12.85 -1.91
CA ARG A 85 -3.28 -13.58 -2.80
C ARG A 85 -4.03 -14.37 -3.86
N ILE A 86 -5.12 -15.06 -3.52
CA ILE A 86 -5.95 -15.78 -4.51
C ILE A 86 -6.53 -14.84 -5.55
N VAL A 87 -7.16 -13.73 -5.13
CA VAL A 87 -7.75 -12.78 -6.09
C VAL A 87 -6.69 -12.26 -7.06
N THR A 88 -5.51 -11.93 -6.52
CA THR A 88 -4.40 -11.45 -7.34
C THR A 88 -3.92 -12.54 -8.30
N PHE A 89 -3.73 -13.76 -7.79
CA PHE A 89 -3.29 -14.92 -8.58
C PHE A 89 -4.24 -15.23 -9.72
N VAL A 90 -5.56 -15.27 -9.46
CA VAL A 90 -6.58 -15.53 -10.49
C VAL A 90 -6.65 -14.39 -11.51
N SER A 91 -6.44 -13.14 -11.08
CA SER A 91 -6.44 -12.01 -12.00
C SER A 91 -5.18 -11.91 -12.87
N GLU A 92 -4.02 -12.34 -12.35
CA GLU A 92 -2.73 -12.22 -13.04
C GLU A 92 -2.38 -13.44 -13.89
N LYS A 93 -2.90 -14.62 -13.54
CA LYS A 93 -2.56 -15.88 -14.19
C LYS A 93 -3.72 -16.37 -15.05
N LYS A 94 -3.42 -16.68 -16.31
CA LYS A 94 -4.35 -17.39 -17.18
C LYS A 94 -4.22 -18.89 -16.94
N PHE A 95 -5.29 -19.50 -16.47
CA PHE A 95 -5.39 -20.96 -16.36
C PHE A 95 -5.76 -21.53 -17.73
N VAL A 96 -4.87 -22.37 -18.29
CA VAL A 96 -5.09 -23.06 -19.56
C VAL A 96 -5.12 -24.55 -19.26
N GLY A 97 -6.30 -25.16 -19.34
CA GLY A 97 -6.46 -26.60 -19.23
C GLY A 97 -5.82 -27.30 -20.43
N ARG A 98 -5.06 -28.36 -20.19
CA ARG A 98 -4.53 -29.24 -21.22
C ARG A 98 -5.46 -30.46 -21.36
N GLU A 99 -5.46 -31.10 -22.54
CA GLU A 99 -6.21 -32.35 -22.78
C GLU A 99 -7.73 -32.25 -22.58
N GLY A 100 -8.32 -31.10 -22.94
CA GLY A 100 -9.78 -30.89 -22.86
C GLY A 100 -10.30 -30.59 -21.45
N LEU A 101 -9.42 -30.36 -20.47
CA LEU A 101 -9.81 -29.96 -19.14
C LEU A 101 -10.44 -28.55 -19.17
N VAL A 102 -11.72 -28.45 -18.84
CA VAL A 102 -12.41 -27.16 -18.72
C VAL A 102 -12.07 -26.56 -17.36
N VAL A 103 -11.45 -25.38 -17.36
CA VAL A 103 -11.19 -24.64 -16.12
C VAL A 103 -12.50 -24.05 -15.63
N THR A 104 -13.02 -24.60 -14.55
CA THR A 104 -14.17 -24.08 -13.80
C THR A 104 -13.72 -23.36 -12.54
N ASP A 105 -14.63 -22.60 -11.93
CA ASP A 105 -14.44 -22.00 -10.60
C ASP A 105 -14.42 -23.06 -9.46
N ARG A 106 -14.63 -24.33 -9.81
CA ARG A 106 -14.46 -25.53 -8.99
C ARG A 106 -13.33 -26.36 -9.56
#